data_AF-A0A9W4SX22-F1
#
_entry.id   AF-A0A9W4SX22-F1
#
_cell.length_a   1.000
_cell.length_b   1.000
_cell.length_c   1.000
_cell.angle_alpha   90.00
_cell.angle_beta   90.00
_cell.angle_gamma   90.00
#
_symmetry.space_group_name_H-M   'P 1'
#
loop_
_entity.id
_entity.type
_entity.pdbx_description
1 polymer ?
#
loop_
_entity_poly.entity_id
_entity_poly.type
_entity_poly.pdbx_seq_one_letter_code
_entity_poly.pdbx_strand_id
1 'polypeptide(L)' 'MKYDSKTLYSYFDETQGKIYWEEIVEMLWGISGRLEYIHDNGSIHGNIHGGIIL' A
#
# COMPACT_ATOMS: atom_id res chain seq x y z
N MET A 1 8.31 -2.17 10.22
CA MET A 1 8.24 -3.48 9.55
C MET A 1 8.90 -3.34 8.18
N LYS A 2 9.92 -4.14 7.84
CA LYS A 2 10.49 -4.15 6.49
C LYS A 2 9.47 -4.82 5.59
N TYR A 3 8.73 -4.04 4.80
CA TYR A 3 7.94 -4.58 3.71
C TYR A 3 8.93 -5.04 2.63
N ASP A 4 9.36 -6.29 2.77
CA ASP A 4 10.05 -7.02 1.72
C ASP A 4 9.18 -6.95 0.46
N SER A 5 9.80 -6.90 -0.72
CA SER A 5 9.24 -6.51 -2.02
C SER A 5 8.03 -7.34 -2.51
N LYS A 6 6.92 -7.31 -1.78
CA LYS A 6 5.69 -8.06 -1.98
C LYS A 6 4.54 -7.09 -2.24
N THR A 7 3.78 -7.35 -3.29
CA THR A 7 2.57 -6.59 -3.60
C THR A 7 1.47 -6.94 -2.59
N LEU A 8 0.46 -6.07 -2.48
CA LEU A 8 -0.73 -6.36 -1.68
C LEU A 8 -1.38 -7.70 -2.09
N TYR A 9 -1.29 -8.06 -3.37
CA TYR A 9 -1.78 -9.35 -3.88
C TYR A 9 -1.04 -10.55 -3.27
N SER A 10 0.30 -10.52 -3.25
CA SER A 10 1.06 -11.61 -2.59
C SER A 10 0.81 -11.67 -1.08
N TYR A 11 0.51 -10.52 -0.45
CA TYR A 11 0.12 -10.49 0.95
C TYR A 11 -1.23 -11.15 1.19
N PHE A 12 -2.23 -10.82 0.37
CA PHE A 12 -3.56 -11.44 0.43
C PHE A 12 -3.53 -12.95 0.18
N ASP A 13 -2.68 -13.42 -0.74
CA ASP A 13 -2.51 -14.85 -1.00
C ASP A 13 -1.93 -15.57 0.23
N GLU A 14 -0.94 -14.96 0.91
CA GLU A 14 -0.32 -15.50 2.11
C GLU A 14 -1.28 -15.53 3.31
N THR A 15 -2.13 -14.53 3.44
CA THR A 15 -3.12 -14.45 4.53
C THR A 15 -4.43 -15.16 4.22
N GLN A 16 -4.55 -15.83 3.07
CA GLN A 16 -5.77 -16.46 2.59
C GLN A 16 -6.97 -15.49 2.57
N GLY A 17 -6.72 -14.23 2.22
CA GLY A 17 -7.76 -13.21 2.18
C GLY A 17 -8.10 -12.58 3.54
N LYS A 18 -7.44 -12.99 4.64
CA LYS A 18 -7.77 -12.53 6.00
C LYS A 18 -6.79 -11.46 6.46
N ILE A 19 -7.28 -10.24 6.64
CA ILE A 19 -6.49 -9.12 7.14
C ILE A 19 -7.16 -8.57 8.38
N TYR A 20 -6.38 -8.31 9.44
CA TYR A 20 -6.88 -7.64 10.64
C TYR A 20 -7.09 -6.16 10.38
N TRP A 21 -8.04 -5.57 11.10
CA TRP A 21 -8.33 -4.14 10.98
C TRP A 21 -7.09 -3.25 11.15
N GLU A 22 -6.22 -3.60 12.10
CA GLU A 22 -4.99 -2.87 12.39
C GLU A 22 -4.06 -2.83 11.16
N GLU A 23 -3.91 -3.97 10.48
CA GLU A 23 -3.08 -4.08 9.28
C GLU A 23 -3.67 -3.26 8.12
N ILE A 24 -5.01 -3.20 8.00
CA ILE A 24 -5.68 -2.33 7.03
C ILE A 24 -5.35 -0.86 7.30
N VAL A 25 -5.42 -0.44 8.56
CA VAL A 25 -5.11 0.95 8.96
C VAL A 25 -3.65 1.29 8.67
N GLU A 26 -2.71 0.39 9.00
CA GLU A 26 -1.29 0.58 8.70
C GLU A 26 -1.02 0.70 7.20
N MET A 27 -1.66 -0.14 6.37
CA MET A 27 -1.52 -0.07 4.91
C MET A 27 -2.07 1.25 4.35
N LEU A 28 -3.25 1.67 4.80
CA LEU A 28 -3.87 2.93 4.37
C LEU A 28 -3.00 4.14 4.74
N TRP A 29 -2.41 4.12 5.94
CA TRP A 29 -1.49 5.17 6.38
C TRP A 29 -0.22 5.23 5.52
N GLY A 30 0.37 4.08 5.21
CA GLY A 30 1.54 4.00 4.32
C GLY A 30 1.25 4.52 2.90
N ILE A 31 0.08 4.19 2.35
CA ILE A 31 -0.36 4.68 1.04
C ILE A 31 -0.56 6.20 1.07
N SER A 32 -1.24 6.74 2.09
CA SER A 32 -1.52 8.18 2.14
C SER A 32 -0.24 9.01 2.21
N GLY A 33 0.73 8.61 3.03
CA GLY A 33 2.01 9.34 3.14
C GLY A 33 2.83 9.31 1.84
N ARG A 34 2.75 8.22 1.07
CA ARG A 34 3.41 8.16 -0.25
C ARG A 34 2.70 9.01 -1.29
N LEU A 35 1.38 9.06 -1.28
CA LEU A 35 0.62 9.94 -2.16
C LEU A 35 0.89 11.41 -1.85
N GLU A 36 0.95 11.76 -0.57
CA GLU A 36 1.35 13.09 -0.10
C GLU A 36 2.73 13.47 -0.66
N TYR A 37 3.73 12.59 -0.50
CA TYR A 37 5.07 12.81 -1.06
C TYR A 37 5.07 13.01 -2.59
N ILE A 38 4.28 12.23 -3.33
CA ILE A 38 4.20 12.38 -4.79
C ILE A 38 3.56 13.72 -5.17
N HIS A 39 2.50 14.11 -4.48
CA HIS A 39 1.80 15.37 -4.71
C HIS A 39 2.67 16.59 -4.37
N ASP A 40 3.43 16.53 -3.27
CA ASP A 40 4.38 17.58 -2.89
C ASP A 40 5.48 17.81 -3.95
N ASN A 41 5.82 16.76 -4.70
CA ASN A 41 6.75 16.82 -5.83
C ASN A 41 6.07 17.22 -7.17
N GLY A 42 4.82 17.72 -7.12
CA GLY A 42 4.08 18.20 -8.29
C GLY A 42 3.66 17.11 -9.28
N SER A 43 3.73 15.84 -8.88
CA SER A 43 3.37 14.68 -9.71
C SER A 43 2.00 14.14 -9.30
N ILE A 44 1.30 13.47 -10.23
CA ILE A 44 0.02 12.80 -9.97
C ILE A 44 0.17 11.33 -10.37
N HIS A 45 -0.11 10.40 -9.46
CA HIS A 45 0.09 8.96 -9.67
C HIS A 45 -0.78 8.38 -10.81
N GLY A 46 -1.94 8.98 -11.11
CA GLY A 46 -2.75 8.72 -12.31
C GLY A 46 -3.46 7.35 -12.41
N ASN A 47 -2.99 6.31 -11.71
CA ASN A 47 -3.58 4.96 -11.69
C ASN A 47 -3.30 4.24 -10.36
N ILE A 48 -4.09 4.53 -9.33
CA ILE A 48 -3.95 3.92 -8.00
C ILE A 48 -4.72 2.58 -8.00
N HIS A 49 -4.00 1.46 -7.87
CA HIS A 49 -4.61 0.13 -7.71
C HIS A 49 -3.75 -0.78 -6.81
N GLY A 50 -4.34 -1.87 -6.30
CA GLY A 50 -3.72 -2.78 -5.33
C GLY A 50 -2.42 -3.47 -5.77
N GLY A 51 -1.98 -3.26 -7.01
CA GLY A 51 -0.71 -3.78 -7.54
C GLY A 51 0.49 -2.90 -7.19
N ILE A 52 0.26 -1.67 -6.73
CA ILE A 52 1.31 -0.72 -6.38
C ILE A 52 1.04 -0.25 -4.94
N ILE A 53 1.48 -1.07 -4.00
CA ILE A 53 2.12 -0.53 -2.80
C ILE A 53 3.62 -0.77 -3.00
N LEU A 54 4.28 0.19 -3.65
CA LEU A 54 5.74 0.31 -3.73
C LEU A 54 6.14 1.79 -3.65
#